data_AF-A0A2N6PML4-F1
#
_entry.id   AF-A0A2N6PML4-F1
#
_cell.length_a   1.000
_cell.length_b   1.000
_cell.length_c   1.000
_cell.angle_alpha   90.00
_cell.angle_beta   90.00
_cell.angle_gamma   90.00
#
_symmetry.space_group_name_H-M   'P 1'
#
loop_
_entity.id
_entity.type
_entity.pdbx_description
1 polymer ?
#
loop_
_entity_poly.entity_id
_entity_poly.type
_entity_poly.pdbx_seq_one_letter_code
_entity_poly.pdbx_strand_id
1 'polypeptide(L)'
;MTTLVKHKRVNYSELFYDLVFVFAISKVTALIHHLHNGILTWNSLLDFFMSVLLLINAWMIQTVYTNRYGKNSLFNMLIMFINMGLLLFISNLIKDDWQQYFHYVCWAIGTLTLTLFFQYLVEFFKKSTDNVHRESIKGFLWITGLRSLEIYLAALLPIFIGLLMMTVSMSFLLNPETNLLFATSFFYIGIGLFQAAVLANGPYNKHYLRYSKSYYCVQATLYLAALILSLIFASNPIIVVSITTILALAIAIHSIYFYMTQTKKHSTPYWELF
;
A
#
# COMPACT_ATOMS: atom_id res chain seq x y z
N MET A 1 -9.69 -0.62 -38.49
CA MET A 1 -8.61 0.31 -38.05
C MET A 1 -8.04 -0.21 -36.75
N THR A 2 -6.86 -0.83 -36.79
CA THR A 2 -6.12 -1.25 -35.60
C THR A 2 -5.58 -0.01 -34.91
N THR A 3 -6.09 0.31 -33.72
CA THR A 3 -5.54 1.34 -32.86
C THR A 3 -4.16 0.87 -32.39
N LEU A 4 -3.10 1.28 -33.10
CA LEU A 4 -1.72 1.13 -32.65
C LEU A 4 -1.63 1.70 -31.23
N VAL A 5 -1.42 0.82 -30.24
CA VAL A 5 -1.14 1.22 -28.87
C VAL A 5 0.16 2.03 -28.92
N LYS A 6 0.02 3.36 -28.81
CA LYS A 6 1.16 4.27 -28.81
C LYS A 6 1.90 4.09 -27.48
N HIS A 7 3.01 3.36 -27.52
CA HIS A 7 3.88 3.22 -26.36
C HIS A 7 4.47 4.59 -25.97
N LYS A 8 4.32 4.95 -24.69
CA LYS A 8 5.01 6.09 -24.10
C LYS A 8 6.51 5.79 -24.13
N ARG A 9 7.33 6.72 -24.66
CA ARG A 9 8.79 6.61 -24.57
C ARG A 9 9.23 6.83 -23.12
N VAL A 10 10.13 5.97 -22.65
CA VAL A 10 10.73 6.08 -21.30
C VAL A 10 11.58 7.34 -21.24
N ASN A 11 11.40 8.14 -20.20
CA ASN A 11 12.18 9.36 -20.00
C ASN A 11 13.45 9.07 -19.19
N TYR A 12 14.54 9.81 -19.43
CA TYR A 12 15.79 9.65 -18.67
C TYR A 12 15.63 9.85 -17.16
N SER A 13 14.72 10.73 -16.72
CA SER A 13 14.42 10.91 -15.30
C SER A 13 13.73 9.70 -14.65
N GLU A 14 12.96 8.93 -15.42
CA GLU A 14 12.32 7.68 -14.99
C GLU A 14 13.37 6.60 -14.79
N LEU A 15 14.24 6.42 -15.78
CA LEU A 15 15.36 5.47 -15.72
C LEU A 15 16.32 5.75 -14.55
N PHE A 16 16.64 7.03 -14.33
CA PHE A 16 17.56 7.39 -13.25
C PHE A 16 16.92 7.17 -11.86
N TYR A 17 15.60 7.33 -11.74
CA TYR A 17 14.88 7.05 -10.49
C TYR A 17 14.89 5.56 -10.18
N ASP A 18 14.66 4.73 -11.20
CA ASP A 18 14.75 3.27 -11.08
C ASP A 18 16.16 2.82 -10.68
N LEU A 19 17.21 3.45 -11.23
CA LEU A 19 18.59 3.18 -10.84
C LEU A 19 18.84 3.50 -9.37
N VAL A 20 18.38 4.66 -8.90
CA VAL A 20 18.49 5.08 -7.49
C VAL A 20 17.72 4.12 -6.58
N PHE A 21 16.58 3.62 -7.04
CA PHE A 21 15.82 2.59 -6.33
C PHE A 21 16.56 1.25 -6.22
N VAL A 22 17.13 0.75 -7.31
CA VAL A 22 17.93 -0.49 -7.29
C VAL A 22 19.15 -0.32 -6.38
N PHE A 23 19.78 0.85 -6.40
CA PHE A 23 20.86 1.19 -5.47
C PHE A 23 20.39 1.16 -4.01
N ALA A 24 19.23 1.76 -3.68
CA ALA A 24 18.68 1.70 -2.33
C ALA A 24 18.41 0.27 -1.86
N ILE A 25 17.86 -0.59 -2.72
CA ILE A 25 17.68 -2.02 -2.44
C ILE A 25 19.03 -2.71 -2.19
N SER A 26 20.06 -2.42 -3.00
CA SER A 26 21.41 -2.98 -2.81
C SER A 26 22.09 -2.53 -1.50
N LYS A 27 21.67 -1.39 -0.93
CA LYS A 27 22.12 -0.95 0.39
C LYS A 27 21.38 -1.70 1.50
N VAL A 28 20.09 -1.93 1.32
CA VAL A 28 19.26 -2.69 2.26
C VAL A 28 19.70 -4.16 2.34
N THR A 29 20.22 -4.76 1.27
CA THR A 29 20.78 -6.13 1.35
C THR A 29 21.97 -6.22 2.30
N ALA A 30 22.68 -5.11 2.59
CA ALA A 30 23.76 -5.10 3.58
C ALA A 30 23.28 -5.43 5.01
N LEU A 31 21.99 -5.24 5.31
CA LEU A 31 21.38 -5.64 6.60
C LEU A 31 21.45 -7.15 6.85
N ILE A 32 21.49 -7.95 5.79
CA ILE A 32 21.57 -9.41 5.86
C ILE A 32 23.03 -9.89 5.85
N HIS A 33 23.97 -9.05 5.39
CA HIS A 33 25.38 -9.41 5.23
C HIS A 33 26.20 -9.25 6.52
N HIS A 34 25.73 -8.46 7.50
CA HIS A 34 26.39 -8.33 8.79
C HIS A 34 26.10 -9.54 9.68
N LEU A 35 26.86 -10.60 9.42
CA LEU A 35 26.82 -11.89 10.10
C LEU A 35 27.42 -11.75 11.51
N HIS A 36 26.61 -11.39 12.52
CA HIS A 36 27.06 -11.48 13.92
C HIS A 36 27.32 -12.96 14.24
N ASN A 37 28.59 -13.35 14.35
CA ASN A 37 29.05 -14.70 14.73
C ASN A 37 28.71 -15.85 13.74
N GLY A 38 28.59 -15.59 12.44
CA GLY A 38 28.35 -16.69 11.48
C GLY A 38 26.87 -17.06 11.26
N ILE A 39 25.95 -16.46 12.03
CA ILE A 39 24.54 -16.87 12.08
C ILE A 39 23.65 -15.70 11.66
N LEU A 40 22.70 -15.99 10.78
CA LEU A 40 21.65 -15.06 10.39
C LEU A 40 20.62 -14.95 11.53
N THR A 41 20.53 -13.78 12.15
CA THR A 41 19.51 -13.49 13.17
C THR A 41 18.15 -13.23 12.52
N TRP A 42 17.09 -13.85 13.05
CA TRP A 42 15.71 -13.67 12.58
C TRP A 42 15.28 -12.20 12.53
N ASN A 43 15.75 -11.38 13.47
CA ASN A 43 15.47 -9.94 13.50
C ASN A 43 16.02 -9.21 12.27
N SER A 44 17.24 -9.53 11.84
CA SER A 44 17.87 -8.92 10.66
C SER A 44 17.15 -9.29 9.36
N LEU A 45 16.60 -10.51 9.29
CA LEU A 45 15.79 -10.96 8.15
C LEU A 45 14.45 -10.21 8.12
N LEU A 46 13.79 -10.02 9.27
CA LEU A 46 12.57 -9.22 9.36
C LEU A 46 12.79 -7.75 9.01
N ASP A 47 13.87 -7.14 9.51
CA ASP A 47 14.25 -5.76 9.22
C ASP A 47 14.55 -5.55 7.72
N PHE A 48 15.25 -6.51 7.11
CA PHE A 48 15.45 -6.53 5.67
C PHE A 48 14.12 -6.61 4.91
N PHE A 49 13.25 -7.56 5.27
CA PHE A 49 11.96 -7.75 4.60
C PHE A 49 11.07 -6.51 4.69
N MET A 50 10.97 -5.90 5.88
CA MET A 50 10.20 -4.67 6.09
C MET A 50 10.77 -3.49 5.31
N SER A 51 12.09 -3.35 5.28
CA SER A 51 12.78 -2.29 4.52
C SER A 51 12.56 -2.43 3.02
N VAL A 52 12.64 -3.65 2.48
CA VAL A 52 12.34 -3.93 1.07
C VAL A 52 10.88 -3.65 0.75
N LEU A 53 9.95 -4.08 1.61
CA LEU A 53 8.51 -3.84 1.43
C LEU A 53 8.21 -2.34 1.39
N LEU A 54 8.81 -1.57 2.30
CA LEU A 54 8.68 -0.12 2.39
C LEU A 54 9.20 0.57 1.13
N LEU A 55 10.39 0.19 0.65
CA LEU A 55 11.00 0.78 -0.54
C LEU A 55 10.22 0.42 -1.81
N ILE A 56 9.79 -0.84 -1.97
CA ILE A 56 8.95 -1.29 -3.10
C ILE A 56 7.64 -0.51 -3.09
N ASN A 57 7.02 -0.33 -1.93
CA ASN A 57 5.77 0.40 -1.83
C ASN A 57 5.94 1.88 -2.23
N ALA A 58 7.03 2.53 -1.80
CA ALA A 58 7.34 3.90 -2.21
C ALA A 58 7.60 4.01 -3.72
N TRP A 59 8.40 3.09 -4.28
CA TRP A 59 8.69 3.04 -5.71
C TRP A 59 7.45 2.77 -6.56
N MET A 60 6.62 1.80 -6.18
CA MET A 60 5.43 1.40 -6.92
C MET A 60 4.49 2.58 -7.19
N ILE A 61 4.18 3.42 -6.18
CA ILE A 61 3.23 4.52 -6.37
C ILE A 61 3.84 5.63 -7.26
N GLN A 62 5.14 5.91 -7.12
CA GLN A 62 5.84 6.85 -8.00
C GLN A 62 5.84 6.36 -9.47
N THR A 63 6.11 5.07 -9.68
CA THR A 63 6.13 4.45 -11.01
C THR A 63 4.75 4.46 -11.65
N VAL A 64 3.68 4.20 -10.88
CA VAL A 64 2.29 4.32 -11.38
C VAL A 64 1.99 5.72 -11.89
N TYR A 65 2.35 6.77 -11.14
CA TYR A 65 2.18 8.15 -11.60
C TYR A 65 2.99 8.44 -12.87
N THR A 66 4.27 8.08 -12.85
CA THR A 66 5.20 8.39 -13.94
C THR A 66 4.76 7.69 -15.23
N ASN A 67 4.30 6.44 -15.14
CA ASN A 67 3.81 5.69 -16.30
C ASN A 67 2.51 6.28 -16.88
N ARG A 68 1.59 6.74 -16.02
CA ARG A 68 0.26 7.21 -16.45
C ARG A 68 0.23 8.68 -16.86
N TYR A 69 0.98 9.54 -16.16
CA TYR A 69 0.91 11.00 -16.30
C TYR A 69 2.26 11.67 -16.53
N GLY A 70 3.38 10.94 -16.39
CA GLY A 70 4.73 11.46 -16.47
C GLY A 70 5.05 12.04 -17.85
N LYS A 71 4.89 13.35 -18.00
CA LYS A 71 5.38 14.13 -19.14
C LYS A 71 6.72 14.77 -18.78
N ASN A 72 7.53 15.10 -19.78
CA ASN A 72 8.82 15.79 -19.60
C ASN A 72 8.61 17.29 -19.29
N SER A 73 7.94 17.56 -18.17
CA SER A 73 7.72 18.89 -17.60
C SER A 73 8.80 19.18 -16.57
N LEU A 74 9.31 20.42 -16.54
CA LEU A 74 10.28 20.86 -15.54
C LEU A 74 9.82 20.56 -14.10
N PHE A 75 8.52 20.73 -13.83
CA PHE A 75 7.94 20.42 -12.53
C PHE A 75 8.08 18.93 -12.16
N ASN A 76 7.76 18.03 -13.10
CA ASN A 76 7.89 16.59 -12.88
C ASN A 76 9.35 16.19 -12.72
N MET A 77 10.24 16.78 -13.52
CA MET A 77 11.68 16.51 -13.44
C MET A 77 12.26 16.94 -12.10
N LEU A 78 11.88 18.12 -11.59
CA LEU A 78 12.33 18.62 -10.30
C LEU A 78 11.82 17.76 -9.14
N ILE A 79 10.54 17.38 -9.15
CA ILE A 79 9.99 16.44 -8.15
C ILE A 79 10.72 15.10 -8.20
N MET A 80 10.96 14.54 -9.39
CA MET A 80 11.69 13.29 -9.54
C MET A 80 13.10 13.40 -8.95
N PHE A 81 13.79 14.53 -9.16
CA PHE A 81 15.12 14.78 -8.60
C PHE A 81 15.10 14.87 -7.06
N ILE A 82 14.10 15.57 -6.50
CA ILE A 82 13.89 15.61 -5.04
C ILE A 82 13.63 14.19 -4.51
N ASN A 83 12.79 13.41 -5.20
CA ASN A 83 12.45 12.06 -4.77
C ASN A 83 13.66 11.12 -4.83
N MET A 84 14.55 11.28 -5.82
CA MET A 84 15.83 10.56 -5.84
C MET A 84 16.70 10.91 -4.63
N GLY A 85 16.83 12.20 -4.31
CA GLY A 85 17.61 12.66 -3.15
C GLY A 85 17.04 12.11 -1.83
N LEU A 86 15.72 12.11 -1.67
CA LEU A 86 15.04 11.52 -0.53
C LEU A 86 15.23 10.00 -0.45
N LEU A 87 15.20 9.30 -1.59
CA LEU A 87 15.40 7.85 -1.60
C LEU A 87 16.84 7.46 -1.23
N LEU A 88 17.83 8.22 -1.70
CA LEU A 88 19.23 8.07 -1.29
C LEU A 88 19.39 8.35 0.21
N PHE A 89 18.76 9.41 0.71
CA PHE A 89 18.73 9.74 2.12
C PHE A 89 18.16 8.56 2.95
N ILE A 90 17.00 8.03 2.57
CA ILE A 90 16.39 6.86 3.23
C ILE A 90 17.33 5.66 3.19
N SER A 91 17.94 5.35 2.05
CA SER A 91 18.85 4.20 1.92
C SER A 91 20.06 4.25 2.84
N ASN A 92 20.54 5.44 3.17
CA ASN A 92 21.65 5.61 4.10
C ASN A 92 21.19 5.48 5.56
N LEU A 93 19.95 5.90 5.88
CA LEU A 93 19.39 5.80 7.22
C LEU A 93 19.03 4.37 7.64
N ILE A 94 18.72 3.50 6.68
CA ILE A 94 18.33 2.11 6.95
C ILE A 94 19.53 1.22 7.33
N LYS A 95 20.77 1.62 7.02
CA LYS A 95 21.94 0.72 7.02
C LYS A 95 22.44 0.26 8.40
N ASP A 96 22.52 1.14 9.39
CA ASP A 96 23.29 0.87 10.62
C ASP A 96 22.38 0.60 11.84
N ASP A 97 21.38 1.45 12.10
CA ASP A 97 20.42 1.27 13.21
C ASP A 97 19.09 1.98 12.87
N TRP A 98 18.31 1.37 11.98
CA TRP A 98 17.08 1.99 11.44
C TRP A 98 16.09 2.42 12.52
N GLN A 99 16.09 1.77 13.69
CA GLN A 99 15.22 2.12 14.82
C GLN A 99 15.50 3.52 15.34
N GLN A 100 16.78 3.89 15.49
CA GLN A 100 17.17 5.24 15.94
C GLN A 100 16.76 6.30 14.92
N TYR A 101 16.81 5.96 13.63
CA TYR A 101 16.47 6.86 12.54
C TYR A 101 15.03 6.77 12.06
N PHE A 102 14.18 5.98 12.74
CA PHE A 102 12.81 5.71 12.34
C PHE A 102 12.02 6.99 12.05
N HIS A 103 12.09 7.98 12.94
CA HIS A 103 11.40 9.25 12.75
C HIS A 103 11.85 9.96 11.47
N TYR A 104 13.17 10.02 11.23
CA TYR A 104 13.73 10.62 10.01
C TYR A 104 13.32 9.86 8.74
N VAL A 105 13.27 8.53 8.81
CA VAL A 105 12.78 7.67 7.73
C VAL A 105 11.30 7.95 7.45
N CYS A 106 10.45 8.06 8.46
CA CYS A 106 9.04 8.42 8.30
C CYS A 106 8.86 9.82 7.72
N TRP A 107 9.60 10.82 8.20
CA TRP A 107 9.58 12.17 7.62
C TRP A 107 9.97 12.17 6.14
N ALA A 108 11.01 11.42 5.77
CA ALA A 108 11.45 11.31 4.39
C ALA A 108 10.41 10.62 3.49
N ILE A 109 9.77 9.54 3.97
CA ILE A 109 8.72 8.83 3.22
C ILE A 109 7.42 9.65 3.15
N GLY A 110 7.07 10.35 4.23
CA GLY A 110 5.99 11.32 4.25
C GLY A 110 6.22 12.41 3.21
N THR A 111 7.46 12.89 3.09
CA THR A 111 7.85 13.88 2.07
C THR A 111 7.78 13.29 0.66
N LEU A 112 8.27 12.07 0.42
CA LEU A 112 8.13 11.36 -0.87
C LEU A 112 6.66 11.22 -1.31
N THR A 113 5.78 10.88 -0.37
CA THR A 113 4.35 10.72 -0.68
C THR A 113 3.66 12.07 -0.87
N LEU A 114 4.10 13.11 -0.17
CA LEU A 114 3.60 14.47 -0.32
C LEU A 114 4.01 15.10 -1.66
N THR A 115 5.23 14.90 -2.13
CA THR A 115 5.65 15.39 -3.47
C THR A 115 4.82 14.73 -4.57
N LEU A 116 4.48 13.45 -4.40
CA LEU A 116 3.58 12.73 -5.29
C LEU A 116 2.14 13.29 -5.24
N PHE A 117 1.64 13.65 -4.05
CA PHE A 117 0.36 14.34 -3.92
C PHE A 117 0.35 15.65 -4.73
N PHE A 118 1.41 16.46 -4.65
CA PHE A 118 1.52 17.68 -5.46
C PHE A 118 1.59 17.39 -6.97
N GLN A 119 2.26 16.31 -7.37
CA GLN A 119 2.28 15.82 -8.75
C GLN A 119 0.88 15.49 -9.29
N TYR A 120 0.05 14.82 -8.50
CA TYR A 120 -1.35 14.58 -8.84
C TYR A 120 -2.19 15.86 -8.81
N LEU A 121 -1.90 16.79 -7.89
CA LEU A 121 -2.64 18.05 -7.74
C LEU A 121 -2.44 18.96 -8.95
N VAL A 122 -1.20 19.09 -9.42
CA VAL A 122 -0.89 19.88 -10.61
C VAL A 122 -1.54 19.28 -11.86
N GLU A 123 -1.54 17.95 -12.02
CA GLU A 123 -2.20 17.33 -13.17
C GLU A 123 -3.74 17.43 -13.08
N PHE A 124 -4.31 17.52 -11.87
CA PHE A 124 -5.74 17.77 -11.66
C PHE A 124 -6.20 19.16 -12.14
N PHE A 125 -5.38 20.20 -11.92
CA PHE A 125 -5.70 21.57 -12.35
C PHE A 125 -5.45 21.83 -13.83
N LYS A 126 -4.86 20.88 -14.55
CA LYS A 126 -4.56 21.03 -15.96
C LYS A 126 -5.84 21.00 -16.80
N LYS A 127 -6.04 22.06 -17.58
CA LYS A 127 -7.29 22.39 -18.30
C LYS A 127 -7.71 21.37 -19.39
N SER A 128 -6.87 20.38 -19.71
CA SER A 128 -7.06 19.44 -20.83
C SER A 128 -7.43 18.01 -20.42
N THR A 129 -7.80 17.77 -19.16
CA THR A 129 -8.01 16.41 -18.65
C THR A 129 -9.46 15.97 -18.88
N ASP A 130 -9.64 14.97 -19.76
CA ASP A 130 -10.92 14.32 -20.07
C ASP A 130 -11.64 13.86 -18.79
N ASN A 131 -12.97 13.88 -18.75
CA ASN A 131 -13.76 13.70 -17.51
C ASN A 131 -13.42 12.38 -16.79
N VAL A 132 -13.11 11.32 -17.54
CA VAL A 132 -12.72 10.00 -17.01
C VAL A 132 -11.34 10.01 -16.34
N HIS A 133 -10.37 10.75 -16.89
CA HIS A 133 -9.03 10.87 -16.31
C HIS A 133 -9.05 11.67 -15.00
N ARG A 134 -9.95 12.64 -14.90
CA ARG A 134 -10.08 13.53 -13.74
C ARG A 134 -10.59 12.80 -12.49
N GLU A 135 -11.54 11.88 -12.64
CA GLU A 135 -12.02 11.03 -11.54
C GLU A 135 -10.93 10.09 -11.01
N SER A 136 -10.13 9.49 -11.90
CA SER A 136 -8.99 8.68 -11.48
C SER A 136 -7.97 9.49 -10.68
N ILE A 137 -7.68 10.73 -11.09
CA ILE A 137 -6.73 11.61 -10.38
C ILE A 137 -7.27 11.99 -8.99
N LYS A 138 -8.57 12.25 -8.83
CA LYS A 138 -9.17 12.52 -7.51
C LYS A 138 -8.98 11.36 -6.53
N GLY A 139 -9.16 10.12 -6.99
CA GLY A 139 -8.92 8.93 -6.18
C GLY A 139 -7.47 8.84 -5.69
N PHE A 140 -6.50 9.04 -6.59
CA PHE A 140 -5.08 9.05 -6.21
C PHE A 140 -4.69 10.24 -5.33
N LEU A 141 -5.30 11.42 -5.54
CA LEU A 141 -5.13 12.58 -4.66
C LEU A 141 -5.57 12.26 -3.23
N TRP A 142 -6.73 11.63 -3.08
CA TRP A 142 -7.23 11.24 -1.76
C TRP A 142 -6.31 10.22 -1.09
N ILE A 143 -5.92 9.17 -1.83
CA ILE A 143 -5.03 8.11 -1.32
C ILE A 143 -3.67 8.68 -0.90
N THR A 144 -3.04 9.49 -1.75
CA THR A 144 -1.71 10.06 -1.48
C THR A 144 -1.76 11.10 -0.35
N GLY A 145 -2.81 11.92 -0.30
CA GLY A 145 -3.02 12.89 0.77
C GLY A 145 -3.22 12.22 2.13
N LEU A 146 -4.15 11.26 2.22
CA LEU A 146 -4.40 10.50 3.44
C LEU A 146 -3.14 9.77 3.91
N ARG A 147 -2.45 9.08 3.00
CA ARG A 147 -1.20 8.37 3.29
C ARG A 147 -0.12 9.32 3.84
N SER A 148 0.04 10.50 3.25
CA SER A 148 1.04 11.46 3.73
C SER A 148 0.73 11.91 5.16
N LEU A 149 -0.54 12.18 5.48
CA LEU A 149 -1.01 12.50 6.83
C LEU A 149 -0.72 11.37 7.82
N GLU A 150 -1.07 10.13 7.47
CA GLU A 150 -0.82 8.95 8.30
C GLU A 150 0.67 8.77 8.61
N ILE A 151 1.55 8.95 7.62
CA ILE A 151 3.00 8.78 7.80
C ILE A 151 3.61 9.92 8.64
N TYR A 152 3.14 11.14 8.48
CA TYR A 152 3.58 12.24 9.35
C TYR A 152 3.08 12.07 10.78
N LEU A 153 1.85 11.57 10.97
CA LEU A 153 1.37 11.19 12.30
C LEU A 153 2.23 10.07 12.90
N ALA A 154 2.58 9.05 12.12
CA ALA A 154 3.49 7.98 12.53
C ALA A 154 4.88 8.51 12.92
N ALA A 155 5.38 9.55 12.24
CA ALA A 155 6.67 10.17 12.55
C ALA A 155 6.70 10.90 13.91
N LEU A 156 5.54 11.32 14.43
CA LEU A 156 5.40 11.99 15.72
C LEU A 156 5.20 11.01 16.88
N LEU A 157 4.92 9.74 16.58
CA LEU A 157 4.61 8.71 17.55
C LEU A 157 5.86 7.85 17.84
N PRO A 158 5.95 7.22 19.04
CA PRO A 158 7.04 6.31 19.37
C PRO A 158 7.24 5.22 18.31
N ILE A 159 8.48 4.77 18.10
CA ILE A 159 8.89 3.81 17.04
C ILE A 159 7.93 2.65 16.89
N PHE A 160 7.53 2.00 18.00
CA PHE A 160 6.56 0.92 17.95
C PHE A 160 5.23 1.41 17.36
N ILE A 161 4.61 2.45 17.90
CA ILE A 161 3.33 2.99 17.41
C ILE A 161 3.43 3.48 15.94
N GLY A 162 4.54 4.12 15.56
CA GLY A 162 4.76 4.60 14.20
C GLY A 162 5.00 3.48 13.19
N LEU A 163 5.85 2.50 13.52
CA LEU A 163 6.08 1.31 12.69
C LEU A 163 4.78 0.53 12.57
N LEU A 164 3.99 0.50 13.64
CA LEU A 164 2.70 -0.14 13.69
C LEU A 164 1.67 0.60 12.82
N MET A 165 1.61 1.93 12.74
CA MET A 165 0.80 2.59 11.70
C MET A 165 1.30 2.30 10.27
N MET A 166 2.59 2.02 10.10
CA MET A 166 3.21 1.70 8.82
C MET A 166 3.06 0.21 8.41
N THR A 167 2.89 -0.71 9.38
CA THR A 167 2.93 -2.19 9.20
C THR A 167 1.74 -2.96 9.83
N VAL A 168 0.98 -2.41 10.78
CA VAL A 168 -0.15 -3.06 11.47
C VAL A 168 -1.36 -3.12 10.58
N SER A 169 -1.39 -4.20 9.84
CA SER A 169 -2.44 -5.13 10.24
C SER A 169 -1.91 -6.17 11.24
N MET A 170 -0.77 -6.85 11.03
CA MET A 170 -0.61 -8.17 11.68
C MET A 170 0.16 -8.30 13.03
N SER A 171 0.95 -7.32 13.50
CA SER A 171 1.93 -7.59 14.59
C SER A 171 1.49 -7.30 16.04
N PHE A 172 0.42 -6.53 16.26
CA PHE A 172 -0.04 -6.14 17.61
C PHE A 172 -0.66 -7.29 18.44
N LEU A 173 -0.97 -8.41 17.80
CA LEU A 173 -1.52 -9.58 18.48
C LEU A 173 -0.44 -10.34 19.27
N LEU A 174 0.84 -10.26 18.92
CA LEU A 174 1.85 -11.17 19.49
C LEU A 174 2.66 -10.57 20.65
N ASN A 175 2.36 -9.35 21.11
CA ASN A 175 3.12 -8.69 22.18
C ASN A 175 2.44 -8.89 23.56
N PRO A 176 3.10 -9.57 24.52
CA PRO A 176 2.50 -9.91 25.83
C PRO A 176 2.24 -8.72 26.76
N GLU A 177 2.83 -7.55 26.50
CA GLU A 177 2.65 -6.35 27.34
C GLU A 177 1.58 -5.36 26.83
N THR A 178 0.99 -5.63 25.67
CA THR A 178 -0.03 -4.74 25.09
C THR A 178 -1.43 -5.10 25.61
N ASN A 179 -2.26 -4.09 25.91
CA ASN A 179 -3.69 -4.32 26.15
C ASN A 179 -4.33 -4.96 24.89
N LEU A 180 -4.56 -6.27 24.96
CA LEU A 180 -4.98 -7.09 23.83
C LEU A 180 -6.35 -6.69 23.26
N LEU A 181 -7.20 -6.04 24.07
CA LEU A 181 -8.50 -5.53 23.67
C LEU A 181 -8.35 -4.26 22.81
N PHE A 182 -7.43 -3.37 23.20
CA PHE A 182 -7.04 -2.22 22.38
C PHE A 182 -6.39 -2.69 21.06
N ALA A 183 -5.46 -3.64 21.13
CA ALA A 183 -4.77 -4.19 19.97
C ALA A 183 -5.73 -4.85 18.97
N THR A 184 -6.69 -5.63 19.47
CA THR A 184 -7.70 -6.30 18.63
C THR A 184 -8.67 -5.29 18.01
N SER A 185 -9.09 -4.28 18.77
CA SER A 185 -9.96 -3.21 18.26
C SER A 185 -9.26 -2.42 17.15
N PHE A 186 -8.01 -2.04 17.37
CA PHE A 186 -7.20 -1.30 16.41
C PHE A 186 -6.92 -2.13 15.14
N PHE A 187 -6.61 -3.42 15.30
CA PHE A 187 -6.41 -4.35 14.19
C PHE A 187 -7.63 -4.44 13.28
N TYR A 188 -8.81 -4.63 13.87
CA TYR A 188 -10.03 -4.73 13.09
C TYR A 188 -10.44 -3.41 12.45
N ILE A 189 -10.19 -2.26 13.08
CA ILE A 189 -10.38 -0.94 12.46
C ILE A 189 -9.58 -0.84 11.14
N GLY A 190 -8.31 -1.27 11.15
CA GLY A 190 -7.48 -1.30 9.94
C GLY A 190 -8.06 -2.19 8.83
N ILE A 191 -8.52 -3.39 9.19
CA ILE A 191 -9.18 -4.31 8.25
C ILE A 191 -10.49 -3.72 7.72
N GLY A 192 -11.29 -3.10 8.59
CA GLY A 192 -12.56 -2.48 8.23
C GLY A 192 -12.40 -1.33 7.26
N LEU A 193 -11.38 -0.48 7.45
CA LEU A 193 -11.06 0.61 6.53
C LEU A 193 -10.62 0.09 5.16
N PHE A 194 -9.77 -0.94 5.12
CA PHE A 194 -9.37 -1.58 3.87
C PHE A 194 -10.59 -2.18 3.13
N GLN A 195 -11.44 -2.91 3.86
CA GLN A 195 -12.63 -3.53 3.30
C GLN A 195 -13.62 -2.48 2.78
N ALA A 196 -13.83 -1.40 3.52
CA ALA A 196 -14.67 -0.28 3.10
C ALA A 196 -14.15 0.38 1.82
N ALA A 197 -12.83 0.55 1.68
CA ALA A 197 -12.22 1.09 0.47
C ALA A 197 -12.43 0.18 -0.75
N VAL A 198 -12.28 -1.14 -0.59
CA VAL A 198 -12.55 -2.12 -1.66
C VAL A 198 -14.03 -2.07 -2.07
N LEU A 199 -14.94 -2.03 -1.11
CA LEU A 199 -16.38 -1.97 -1.36
C LEU A 199 -16.80 -0.63 -2.00
N ALA A 200 -16.21 0.49 -1.60
CA ALA A 200 -16.46 1.81 -2.18
C ALA A 200 -16.07 1.91 -3.66
N ASN A 201 -15.17 1.04 -4.14
CA ASN A 201 -14.84 0.95 -5.56
C ASN A 201 -15.91 0.20 -6.39
N GLY A 202 -16.81 -0.52 -5.75
CA GLY A 202 -17.85 -1.34 -6.40
C GLY A 202 -18.72 -0.64 -7.46
N PRO A 203 -19.15 0.63 -7.28
CA PRO A 203 -19.93 1.35 -8.29
C PRO A 203 -19.19 1.58 -9.62
N TYR A 204 -17.86 1.62 -9.59
CA TYR A 204 -17.01 1.85 -10.76
C TYR A 204 -16.69 0.57 -11.54
N ASN A 205 -17.10 -0.60 -11.04
CA ASN A 205 -16.99 -1.85 -11.77
C ASN A 205 -17.89 -1.86 -13.03
N LYS A 206 -17.55 -2.73 -13.99
CA LYS A 206 -18.43 -3.05 -15.14
C LYS A 206 -19.84 -3.30 -14.63
N HIS A 207 -20.86 -2.91 -15.40
CA HIS A 207 -22.26 -2.90 -14.93
C HIS A 207 -22.70 -4.23 -14.28
N TYR A 208 -22.22 -5.36 -14.81
CA TYR A 208 -22.52 -6.71 -14.32
C TYR A 208 -21.65 -7.20 -13.16
N LEU A 209 -20.57 -6.48 -12.84
CA LEU A 209 -19.67 -6.72 -11.71
C LEU A 209 -19.87 -5.69 -10.58
N ARG A 210 -20.87 -4.83 -10.70
CA ARG A 210 -21.28 -3.92 -9.61
C ARG A 210 -21.85 -4.75 -8.47
N TYR A 211 -21.38 -4.49 -7.26
CA TYR A 211 -21.84 -5.18 -6.08
C TYR A 211 -23.32 -4.88 -5.81
N SER A 212 -24.10 -5.94 -5.59
CA SER A 212 -25.51 -5.81 -5.20
C SER A 212 -25.61 -5.40 -3.73
N LYS A 213 -26.76 -4.86 -3.30
CA LYS A 213 -27.02 -4.56 -1.88
C LYS A 213 -26.83 -5.79 -0.98
N SER A 214 -27.19 -6.97 -1.47
CA SER A 214 -26.97 -8.24 -0.76
C SER A 214 -25.48 -8.54 -0.59
N TYR A 215 -24.65 -8.28 -1.61
CA TYR A 215 -23.19 -8.45 -1.51
C TYR A 215 -22.58 -7.57 -0.41
N TYR A 216 -22.95 -6.29 -0.36
CA TYR A 216 -22.50 -5.39 0.71
C TYR A 216 -22.97 -5.87 2.10
N CYS A 217 -24.21 -6.35 2.20
CA CYS A 217 -24.76 -6.87 3.45
C CYS A 217 -23.99 -8.10 3.95
N VAL A 218 -23.68 -9.05 3.07
CA VAL A 218 -22.88 -10.23 3.41
C VAL A 218 -21.47 -9.83 3.86
N GLN A 219 -20.82 -8.92 3.14
CA GLN A 219 -19.47 -8.45 3.48
C GLN A 219 -19.42 -7.72 4.83
N ALA A 220 -20.40 -6.86 5.10
CA ALA A 220 -20.53 -6.18 6.39
C ALA A 220 -20.83 -7.16 7.53
N THR A 221 -21.71 -8.14 7.31
CA THR A 221 -22.07 -9.15 8.31
C THR A 221 -20.88 -10.03 8.66
N LEU A 222 -20.12 -10.50 7.66
CA LEU A 222 -18.90 -11.29 7.89
C LEU A 222 -17.88 -10.49 8.71
N TYR A 223 -17.63 -9.24 8.35
CA TYR A 223 -16.71 -8.37 9.07
C TYR A 223 -17.16 -8.12 10.53
N LEU A 224 -18.43 -7.75 10.74
CA LEU A 224 -18.97 -7.49 12.08
C LEU A 224 -18.98 -8.74 12.96
N ALA A 225 -19.33 -9.90 12.40
CA ALA A 225 -19.31 -11.16 13.12
C ALA A 225 -17.89 -11.52 13.58
N ALA A 226 -16.90 -11.37 12.69
CA ALA A 226 -15.51 -11.62 13.02
C ALA A 226 -14.95 -10.60 14.02
N LEU A 227 -15.34 -9.33 13.93
CA LEU A 227 -14.97 -8.29 14.89
C LEU A 227 -15.51 -8.64 16.29
N ILE A 228 -16.81 -8.93 16.41
CA ILE A 228 -17.44 -9.26 17.70
C ILE A 228 -16.80 -10.51 18.30
N LEU A 229 -16.60 -11.56 17.48
CA LEU A 229 -15.98 -12.79 17.94
C LEU A 229 -14.54 -12.56 18.41
N SER A 230 -13.76 -11.77 17.67
CA SER A 230 -12.39 -11.43 18.05
C SER A 230 -12.31 -10.53 19.28
N LEU A 231 -13.28 -9.65 19.52
CA LEU A 231 -13.34 -8.86 20.76
C LEU A 231 -13.66 -9.74 21.98
N ILE A 232 -14.52 -10.75 21.82
CA ILE A 232 -14.82 -11.73 22.90
C ILE A 232 -13.56 -12.54 23.25
N PHE A 233 -12.80 -12.94 22.24
CA PHE A 233 -11.56 -13.72 22.41
C PHE A 233 -10.29 -12.87 22.40
N ALA A 234 -10.40 -11.56 22.65
CA ALA A 234 -9.28 -10.63 22.57
C ALA A 234 -8.11 -11.05 23.50
N SER A 235 -8.41 -11.72 24.61
CA SER A 235 -7.41 -12.25 25.55
C SER A 235 -6.50 -13.33 24.96
N ASN A 236 -6.84 -13.92 23.81
CA ASN A 236 -6.02 -14.93 23.15
C ASN A 236 -5.72 -14.53 21.70
N PRO A 237 -4.50 -14.01 21.43
CA PRO A 237 -4.20 -13.45 20.13
C PRO A 237 -4.16 -14.46 18.99
N ILE A 238 -3.80 -15.71 19.28
CA ILE A 238 -3.77 -16.79 18.29
C ILE A 238 -5.20 -17.06 17.79
N ILE A 239 -6.18 -17.00 18.67
CA ILE A 239 -7.61 -17.15 18.31
C ILE A 239 -8.05 -15.97 17.45
N VAL A 240 -7.69 -14.74 17.81
CA VAL A 240 -8.02 -13.54 17.01
C VAL A 240 -7.40 -13.58 15.61
N VAL A 241 -6.13 -13.99 15.48
CA VAL A 241 -5.48 -14.18 14.17
C VAL A 241 -6.20 -15.27 13.36
N SER A 242 -6.58 -16.37 14.00
CA SER A 242 -7.28 -17.47 13.35
C SER A 242 -8.65 -17.03 12.83
N ILE A 243 -9.44 -16.33 13.66
CA ILE A 243 -10.74 -15.74 13.26
C ILE A 243 -10.55 -14.78 12.09
N THR A 244 -9.52 -13.94 12.14
CA THR A 244 -9.24 -12.97 11.08
C THR A 244 -8.82 -13.64 9.77
N THR A 245 -8.06 -14.74 9.86
CA THR A 245 -7.66 -15.53 8.70
C THR A 245 -8.87 -16.20 8.05
N ILE A 246 -9.77 -16.75 8.86
CA ILE A 246 -11.04 -17.32 8.39
C ILE A 246 -11.92 -16.24 7.75
N LEU A 247 -12.01 -15.05 8.35
CA LEU A 247 -12.70 -13.90 7.77
C LEU A 247 -12.14 -13.56 6.39
N ALA A 248 -10.82 -13.42 6.26
CA ALA A 248 -10.17 -13.07 5.01
C ALA A 248 -10.46 -14.12 3.92
N LEU A 249 -10.39 -15.41 4.26
CA LEU A 249 -10.75 -16.51 3.36
C LEU A 249 -12.22 -16.45 2.95
N ALA A 250 -13.14 -16.22 3.89
CA ALA A 250 -14.57 -16.11 3.61
C ALA A 250 -14.88 -14.93 2.67
N ILE A 251 -14.27 -13.77 2.92
CA ILE A 251 -14.38 -12.58 2.06
C ILE A 251 -13.84 -12.89 0.66
N ALA A 252 -12.68 -13.54 0.56
CA ALA A 252 -12.06 -13.89 -0.71
C ALA A 252 -12.92 -14.89 -1.50
N ILE A 253 -13.38 -15.97 -0.87
CA ILE A 253 -14.24 -16.99 -1.49
C ILE A 253 -15.55 -16.35 -1.99
N HIS A 254 -16.20 -15.54 -1.17
CA HIS A 254 -17.44 -14.86 -1.55
C HIS A 254 -17.21 -13.89 -2.72
N SER A 255 -16.08 -13.16 -2.72
CA SER A 255 -15.70 -12.27 -3.81
C SER A 255 -15.44 -13.03 -5.11
N ILE A 256 -14.64 -14.11 -5.05
CA ILE A 256 -14.31 -14.95 -6.21
C ILE A 256 -15.58 -15.61 -6.76
N TYR A 257 -16.43 -16.16 -5.90
CA TYR A 257 -17.70 -16.77 -6.31
C TYR A 257 -18.60 -15.76 -7.02
N PHE A 258 -18.73 -14.54 -6.47
CA PHE A 258 -19.47 -13.45 -7.10
C PHE A 258 -18.89 -13.11 -8.49
N TYR A 259 -17.57 -12.93 -8.60
CA TYR A 259 -16.93 -12.63 -9.88
C TYR A 259 -17.10 -13.76 -10.90
N MET A 260 -16.88 -15.02 -10.51
CA MET A 260 -17.01 -16.18 -11.41
C MET A 260 -18.45 -16.36 -11.89
N THR A 261 -19.43 -16.22 -11.00
CA THR A 261 -20.85 -16.38 -11.36
C THR A 261 -21.34 -15.25 -12.27
N GLN A 262 -20.97 -14.00 -11.99
CA GLN A 262 -21.35 -12.87 -12.83
C GLN A 262 -20.63 -12.90 -14.18
N THR A 263 -19.36 -13.29 -14.19
CA THR A 263 -18.60 -13.45 -15.44
C THR A 263 -19.20 -14.58 -16.27
N LYS A 264 -19.41 -15.78 -15.72
CA LYS A 264 -20.03 -16.90 -16.46
C LYS A 264 -21.42 -16.57 -17.04
N LYS A 265 -22.20 -15.72 -16.36
CA LYS A 265 -23.52 -15.31 -16.84
C LYS A 265 -23.46 -14.29 -17.98
N HIS A 266 -22.41 -13.49 -18.10
CA HIS A 266 -22.38 -12.30 -18.98
C HIS A 266 -21.15 -12.23 -19.90
N SER A 267 -20.17 -13.12 -19.75
CA SER A 267 -19.06 -13.28 -20.69
C SER A 267 -19.39 -14.36 -21.70
N THR A 268 -19.31 -14.04 -22.98
CA THR A 268 -19.12 -15.05 -24.02
C THR A 268 -17.77 -15.72 -23.80
N PRO A 269 -17.66 -17.06 -23.90
CA PRO A 269 -16.40 -17.75 -23.67
C PRO A 269 -15.40 -17.34 -24.75
N TYR A 270 -14.42 -16.51 -24.38
CA TYR A 270 -13.22 -16.30 -25.20
C TYR A 270 -12.24 -17.41 -24.83
N TRP A 271 -12.38 -18.56 -25.49
CA TRP A 271 -11.33 -19.58 -25.55
C TRP A 271 -10.29 -19.22 -26.61
N GLU A 272 -9.70 -18.03 -26.50
CA GLU A 272 -8.45 -17.72 -27.20
C GLU A 272 -7.38 -17.37 -26.17
N LEU A 273 -6.92 -18.43 -25.50
CA LEU A 273 -5.59 -18.47 -24.91
C LEU A 273 -4.61 -18.76 -26.06
N PHE A 274 -4.03 -17.71 -26.60
CA PHE A 274 -2.69 -17.78 -27.20
C PHE A 274 -1.65 -17.61 -26.08
#